data_AF-A0A1C5F0S7-F1
#
_entry.id   AF-A0A1C5F0S7-F1
#
_cell.length_a   1.000
_cell.length_b   1.000
_cell.length_c   1.000
_cell.angle_alpha   90.00
_cell.angle_beta   90.00
_cell.angle_gamma   90.00
#
_symmetry.space_group_name_H-M   'P 1'
#
loop_
_entity.id
_entity.type
_entity.pdbx_description
1 polymer ?
#
loop_
_entity_poly.entity_id
_entity_poly.type
_entity_poly.pdbx_seq_one_letter_code
_entity_poly.pdbx_strand_id
1 'polypeptide(L)'
;MSPFSVRAASSCPPESWVIVGFYRRTWEHSDATIDALPLDASGHVPWWPEPRPNTNLFAVMVHVLGESIRHAGHADVLREGLDGRTGVRAENERPIDEEARAAYRAKIERAARSAAPITA
;
A
#
# COMPACT_ATOMS: atom_id res chain seq x y z
N MET A 1 -6.49 -15.78 -27.62
CA MET A 1 -6.36 -15.30 -26.23
C MET A 1 -5.06 -15.82 -25.69
N SER A 2 -4.09 -14.93 -25.45
CA SER A 2 -2.77 -15.30 -24.92
C SER A 2 -2.87 -15.48 -23.40
N PRO A 3 -2.31 -16.54 -22.79
CA PRO A 3 -2.27 -16.64 -21.35
C PRO A 3 -1.19 -15.69 -20.83
N PHE A 4 -1.56 -14.78 -19.93
CA PHE A 4 -0.60 -13.97 -19.17
C PHE A 4 0.28 -14.91 -18.33
N SER A 5 1.55 -15.02 -18.71
CA SER A 5 2.58 -15.67 -17.89
C SER A 5 3.13 -14.64 -16.90
N VAL A 6 2.68 -14.66 -15.65
CA VAL A 6 3.41 -14.03 -14.56
C VAL A 6 4.67 -14.86 -14.34
N ARG A 7 5.83 -14.41 -14.86
CA ARG A 7 7.11 -15.00 -14.46
C ARG A 7 7.30 -14.74 -12.97
N ALA A 8 7.16 -15.79 -12.16
CA ALA A 8 7.66 -15.77 -10.81
C ALA A 8 9.19 -15.60 -10.87
N ALA A 9 9.72 -14.54 -10.26
CA ALA A 9 11.14 -14.40 -10.05
C ALA A 9 11.61 -15.58 -9.17
N SER A 10 12.44 -16.45 -9.73
CA SER A 10 12.90 -17.72 -9.14
C SER A 10 13.95 -17.56 -8.03
N SER A 11 13.99 -16.41 -7.35
CA SER A 11 15.04 -16.05 -6.38
C SER A 11 14.53 -15.67 -4.99
N CYS A 12 13.23 -15.79 -4.71
CA CYS A 12 12.68 -15.40 -3.41
C CYS A 12 12.77 -16.56 -2.39
N PRO A 13 13.33 -16.33 -1.17
CA PRO A 13 13.46 -17.35 -0.13
C PRO A 13 12.12 -18.02 0.24
N PRO A 14 12.09 -19.31 0.64
CA PRO A 14 10.87 -20.08 0.93
C PRO A 14 9.92 -19.39 1.94
N GLU A 15 10.45 -18.62 2.89
CA GLU A 15 9.67 -17.87 3.86
C GLU A 15 8.79 -16.76 3.25
N SER A 16 9.23 -16.14 2.16
CA SER A 16 8.45 -15.09 1.46
C SER A 16 7.20 -15.66 0.78
N TRP A 17 7.24 -16.93 0.37
CA TRP A 17 6.10 -17.64 -0.22
C TRP A 17 4.96 -17.84 0.78
N VAL A 18 5.27 -17.90 2.07
CA VAL A 18 4.26 -17.99 3.14
C VAL A 18 3.43 -16.70 3.18
N ILE A 19 4.08 -15.54 3.07
CA ILE A 19 3.41 -14.23 3.11
C ILE A 19 2.52 -14.07 1.87
N VAL A 20 3.06 -14.33 0.68
CA VAL A 20 2.29 -14.22 -0.57
C VAL A 20 1.15 -15.24 -0.61
N GLY A 21 1.40 -16.47 -0.14
CA GLY A 21 0.38 -17.50 -0.06
C GLY A 21 -0.72 -17.18 0.94
N PHE A 22 -0.37 -16.62 2.11
CA PHE A 22 -1.34 -16.14 3.08
C PHE A 22 -2.19 -15.02 2.52
N TYR A 23 -1.55 -14.03 1.87
CA TYR A 23 -2.24 -12.91 1.25
C TYR A 23 -3.26 -13.36 0.19
N ARG A 24 -2.88 -14.31 -0.67
CA ARG A 24 -3.80 -14.87 -1.68
C ARG A 24 -5.02 -15.55 -1.06
N ARG A 25 -4.84 -16.34 0.01
CA ARG A 25 -5.97 -16.98 0.71
C ARG A 25 -6.91 -15.95 1.34
N THR A 26 -6.37 -14.88 1.91
CA THR A 26 -7.18 -13.79 2.49
C THR A 26 -7.97 -13.04 1.41
N TRP A 27 -7.39 -12.85 0.23
CA TRP A 27 -8.09 -12.30 -0.92
C TRP A 27 -9.23 -13.20 -1.40
N GLU A 28 -8.98 -14.50 -1.60
CA GLU A 28 -10.03 -15.46 -1.99
C GLU A 28 -11.20 -15.48 -1.00
N HIS A 29 -10.91 -15.39 0.31
CA HIS A 29 -11.95 -15.30 1.34
C HIS A 29 -12.74 -13.98 1.27
N SER A 30 -12.05 -12.87 0.98
CA SER A 30 -12.68 -11.55 0.84
C SER A 30 -13.59 -11.52 -0.39
N ASP A 31 -13.13 -12.04 -1.53
CA ASP A 31 -13.91 -12.15 -2.77
C ASP A 31 -15.18 -12.99 -2.55
N ALA A 32 -15.04 -14.17 -1.94
CA ALA A 32 -16.19 -15.01 -1.61
C ALA A 32 -17.21 -14.32 -0.68
N THR A 33 -16.74 -13.47 0.24
CA THR A 33 -17.61 -12.69 1.13
C THR A 33 -18.35 -11.59 0.39
N ILE A 34 -17.64 -10.87 -0.50
CA ILE A 34 -18.20 -9.79 -1.32
C ILE A 34 -19.25 -10.34 -2.30
N ASP A 35 -19.00 -11.50 -2.89
CA ASP A 35 -19.92 -12.14 -3.83
C ASP A 35 -21.19 -12.67 -3.13
N ALA A 36 -21.08 -13.10 -1.87
CA ALA A 36 -22.16 -13.75 -1.14
C ALA A 36 -23.11 -12.80 -0.41
N LEU A 37 -22.69 -11.57 -0.09
CA LEU A 37 -23.41 -10.67 0.80
C LEU A 37 -23.77 -9.33 0.13
N PRO A 38 -24.95 -8.75 0.45
CA PRO A 38 -25.26 -7.39 0.03
C PRO A 38 -24.38 -6.38 0.78
N LEU A 39 -24.18 -5.20 0.18
CA LEU A 39 -23.31 -4.15 0.71
C LEU A 39 -23.74 -3.61 2.10
N ASP A 40 -25.02 -3.68 2.42
CA ASP A 40 -25.59 -3.26 3.70
C ASP A 40 -25.63 -4.38 4.75
N ALA A 41 -25.09 -5.58 4.45
CA ALA A 41 -24.97 -6.68 5.39
C ALA A 41 -24.25 -6.24 6.67
N SER A 42 -24.88 -6.50 7.81
CA SER A 42 -24.35 -6.13 9.13
C SER A 42 -23.09 -6.94 9.47
N GLY A 43 -22.10 -6.27 10.05
CA GLY A 43 -20.86 -6.85 10.55
C GLY A 43 -20.52 -6.33 11.93
N HIS A 44 -19.77 -7.11 12.70
CA HIS A 44 -19.29 -6.74 14.03
C HIS A 44 -17.79 -7.02 14.15
N VAL A 45 -17.01 -6.00 14.51
CA VAL A 45 -15.56 -6.07 14.63
C VAL A 45 -15.16 -5.98 16.12
N PRO A 46 -14.81 -7.10 16.78
CA PRO A 46 -14.72 -7.16 18.24
C PRO A 46 -13.55 -6.38 18.86
N TRP A 47 -12.57 -5.95 18.05
CA TRP A 47 -11.44 -5.14 18.51
C TRP A 47 -11.58 -3.65 18.16
N TRP A 48 -12.68 -3.23 17.52
CA TRP A 48 -12.94 -1.82 17.28
C TRP A 48 -13.47 -1.15 18.56
N PRO A 49 -13.04 0.08 18.85
CA PRO A 49 -13.42 0.76 20.08
C PRO A 49 -14.91 1.13 20.09
N GLU A 50 -15.50 1.05 21.28
CA GLU A 50 -16.83 1.62 21.51
C GLU A 50 -16.84 3.14 21.25
N PRO A 51 -17.95 3.71 20.73
CA PRO A 51 -19.26 3.08 20.52
C PRO A 51 -19.48 2.48 19.12
N ARG A 52 -18.42 2.08 18.39
CA ARG A 52 -18.50 1.74 16.95
C ARG A 52 -17.98 0.34 16.57
N PRO A 53 -18.28 -0.75 17.29
CA PRO A 53 -17.89 -2.09 16.88
C PRO A 53 -18.77 -2.64 15.74
N ASN A 54 -19.99 -2.11 15.58
CA ASN A 54 -20.91 -2.50 14.51
C ASN A 54 -20.65 -1.71 13.22
N THR A 55 -20.74 -2.39 12.09
CA THR A 55 -20.46 -1.86 10.75
C THR A 55 -21.32 -2.57 9.69
N ASN A 56 -21.12 -2.26 8.42
CA ASN A 56 -21.62 -3.05 7.30
C ASN A 56 -20.51 -3.38 6.31
N LEU A 57 -20.80 -4.29 5.37
CA LEU A 57 -19.83 -4.73 4.36
C LEU A 57 -19.23 -3.55 3.57
N PHE A 58 -20.05 -2.60 3.13
CA PHE A 58 -19.59 -1.41 2.41
C PHE A 58 -18.53 -0.63 3.21
N ALA A 59 -18.81 -0.33 4.48
CA ALA A 59 -17.89 0.41 5.34
C ALA A 59 -16.57 -0.36 5.55
N VAL A 60 -16.63 -1.70 5.70
CA VAL A 60 -15.43 -2.53 5.79
C VAL A 60 -14.62 -2.50 4.49
N MET A 61 -15.27 -2.60 3.33
CA MET A 61 -14.60 -2.55 2.04
C MET A 61 -13.88 -1.21 1.83
N VAL A 62 -14.53 -0.08 2.16
CA VAL A 62 -13.91 1.25 2.08
C VAL A 62 -12.71 1.35 3.03
N HIS A 63 -12.83 0.82 4.26
CA HIS A 63 -11.73 0.79 5.21
C HIS A 63 -10.53 0.00 4.68
N VAL A 64 -10.74 -1.24 4.22
CA VAL A 64 -9.68 -2.12 3.71
C VAL A 64 -9.06 -1.58 2.41
N LEU A 65 -9.85 -0.93 1.54
CA LEU A 65 -9.34 -0.23 0.36
C LEU A 65 -8.35 0.86 0.76
N GLY A 66 -8.69 1.69 1.75
CA GLY A 66 -7.81 2.73 2.28
C GLY A 66 -6.50 2.16 2.82
N GLU A 67 -6.57 1.08 3.59
CA GLU A 67 -5.38 0.40 4.13
C GLU A 67 -4.52 -0.20 3.01
N SER A 68 -5.15 -0.82 2.01
CA SER A 68 -4.46 -1.40 0.85
C SER A 68 -3.69 -0.35 0.06
N ILE A 69 -4.31 0.82 -0.19
CA ILE A 69 -3.64 1.94 -0.88
C ILE A 69 -2.46 2.46 -0.06
N ARG A 70 -2.63 2.62 1.26
CA ARG A 70 -1.55 3.08 2.15
C ARG A 70 -0.36 2.12 2.12
N HIS A 71 -0.61 0.82 2.26
CA HIS A 71 0.45 -0.19 2.24
C HIS A 71 1.12 -0.33 0.88
N ALA A 72 0.35 -0.25 -0.21
CA ALA A 72 0.92 -0.24 -1.56
C ALA A 72 1.86 0.96 -1.77
N GLY A 73 1.48 2.15 -1.29
CA GLY A 73 2.35 3.33 -1.33
C GLY A 73 3.63 3.16 -0.52
N HIS A 74 3.55 2.59 0.68
CA HIS A 74 4.76 2.28 1.47
C HIS A 74 5.68 1.26 0.78
N ALA A 75 5.10 0.21 0.19
CA ALA A 75 5.86 -0.79 -0.55
C ALA A 75 6.53 -0.19 -1.79
N ASP A 76 5.88 0.77 -2.45
CA ASP A 76 6.46 1.48 -3.59
C ASP A 76 7.68 2.32 -3.18
N VAL A 77 7.60 3.09 -2.09
CA VAL A 77 8.76 3.84 -1.56
C VAL A 77 9.93 2.91 -1.23
N LEU A 78 9.67 1.72 -0.67
CA LEU A 78 10.71 0.73 -0.41
C LEU A 78 11.31 0.19 -1.70
N ARG A 79 10.47 -0.13 -2.70
CA ARG A 79 10.92 -0.55 -4.02
C ARG A 79 11.82 0.52 -4.67
N GLU A 80 11.39 1.79 -4.69
CA GLU A 80 12.17 2.92 -5.22
C GLU A 80 13.55 3.02 -4.59
N GLY A 81 13.64 2.77 -3.28
CA GLY A 81 14.90 2.76 -2.55
C GLY A 81 15.82 1.57 -2.89
N LEU A 82 15.25 0.43 -3.31
CA LEU A 82 15.99 -0.78 -3.65
C LEU A 82 16.48 -0.77 -5.11
N ASP A 83 15.65 -0.31 -6.05
CA ASP A 83 15.96 -0.33 -7.48
C ASP A 83 16.47 1.01 -8.02
N GLY A 84 16.36 2.09 -7.25
CA GLY A 84 16.79 3.42 -7.66
C GLY A 84 15.95 4.03 -8.78
N ARG A 85 14.70 3.59 -8.96
CA ARG A 85 13.79 4.03 -10.02
C ARG A 85 12.50 4.57 -9.42
N THR A 86 12.00 5.69 -9.94
CA THR A 86 10.70 6.28 -9.55
C THR A 86 9.67 6.12 -10.66
N GLY A 87 8.38 6.04 -10.30
CA GLY A 87 7.28 5.97 -11.26
C GLY A 87 6.26 4.88 -10.92
N VAL A 88 4.97 5.21 -11.04
CA VAL A 88 3.86 4.33 -10.61
C VAL A 88 3.61 3.16 -11.57
N ARG A 89 4.05 3.27 -12.82
CA ARG A 89 3.89 2.22 -13.84
C ARG A 89 5.20 2.01 -14.58
N ALA A 90 5.41 0.80 -15.08
CA ALA A 90 6.63 0.41 -15.77
C ALA A 90 7.00 1.36 -16.93
N GLU A 91 6.02 1.83 -17.70
CA GLU A 91 6.24 2.77 -18.81
C GLU A 91 6.71 4.17 -18.36
N ASN A 92 6.47 4.53 -17.10
CA ASN A 92 6.81 5.82 -16.52
C ASN A 92 8.07 5.77 -15.64
N GLU A 93 8.66 4.58 -15.45
CA GLU A 93 9.79 4.42 -14.56
C GLU A 93 11.04 5.14 -15.07
N ARG A 94 11.66 5.94 -14.20
CA ARG A 94 12.88 6.68 -14.48
C ARG A 94 13.90 6.47 -13.37
N PRO A 95 15.20 6.37 -13.69
CA PRO A 95 16.24 6.42 -12.67
C PRO A 95 16.09 7.66 -11.79
N ILE A 96 16.36 7.51 -10.50
CA ILE A 96 16.40 8.63 -9.55
C ILE A 96 17.59 9.51 -9.93
N ASP A 97 17.30 10.79 -10.20
CA ASP A 97 18.32 11.82 -10.27
C ASP A 97 18.68 12.24 -8.83
N GLU A 98 19.75 11.64 -8.29
CA GLU A 98 20.18 11.86 -6.92
C GLU A 98 20.65 13.30 -6.67
N GLU A 99 21.23 13.96 -7.67
CA GLU A 99 21.65 15.36 -7.56
C GLU A 99 20.42 16.27 -7.45
N ALA A 100 19.45 16.10 -8.35
CA ALA A 100 18.19 16.82 -8.29
C ALA A 100 17.41 16.54 -6.99
N ARG A 101 17.39 15.28 -6.54
CA ARG A 101 16.75 14.87 -5.29
C ARG A 101 17.41 15.52 -4.07
N ALA A 102 18.74 15.53 -4.01
CA ALA A 102 19.50 16.17 -2.95
C ALA A 102 19.28 17.69 -2.93
N ALA A 103 19.30 18.34 -4.10
CA ALA A 103 19.04 19.77 -4.24
C ALA A 103 17.60 20.13 -3.80
N TYR A 104 16.61 19.32 -4.18
CA TYR A 104 15.22 19.50 -3.77
C TYR A 104 15.03 19.30 -2.26
N ARG A 105 15.61 18.24 -1.69
CA ARG A 105 15.62 18.02 -0.23
C ARG A 105 16.22 19.22 0.50
N ALA A 106 17.37 19.71 0.05
CA ALA A 106 18.02 20.88 0.65
C ALA A 106 17.15 22.14 0.56
N LYS A 107 16.39 22.32 -0.54
CA LYS A 107 15.42 23.42 -0.67
C LYS A 107 14.30 23.32 0.34
N ILE A 108 13.64 22.16 0.47
CA ILE A 108 12.57 21.94 1.46
C ILE A 108 13.10 22.17 2.86
N GLU A 109 14.25 21.59 3.17
CA GLU A 109 14.86 21.67 4.48
C GLU A 109 15.20 23.12 4.88
N ARG A 110 15.71 23.93 3.94
CA ARG A 110 15.88 25.38 4.17
C ARG A 110 14.56 26.07 4.47
N ALA A 111 13.51 25.80 3.69
CA ALA A 111 12.19 26.40 3.91
C ALA A 111 11.60 26.00 5.27
N ALA A 112 11.71 24.73 5.65
CA ALA A 112 11.26 24.22 6.94
C ALA A 112 11.99 24.90 8.11
N ARG A 113 13.33 25.04 8.02
CA ARG A 113 14.12 25.76 9.03
C ARG A 113 13.76 27.24 9.13
N SER A 114 13.51 27.90 8.01
CA SER A 114 13.10 29.32 8.01
C SER A 114 11.70 29.55 8.57
N ALA A 115 10.82 28.55 8.50
CA ALA A 115 9.46 28.60 9.04
C ALA A 115 9.36 28.12 10.50
N ALA A 116 10.41 27.46 11.02
CA ALA A 116 10.47 27.09 12.42
C ALA A 116 10.39 28.38 13.27
N PRO A 117 9.50 28.45 14.27
CA PRO A 117 9.38 29.65 15.08
C PRO A 117 10.72 29.93 15.74
N ILE A 118 11.25 31.15 15.55
CA ILE A 118 12.28 31.70 16.42
C ILE A 118 11.65 31.70 17.81
N THR A 119 12.09 30.81 18.67
CA THR A 119 11.61 30.75 20.05
C THR A 119 11.81 32.13 20.67
N ALA A 120 10.72 32.74 21.15
CA ALA A 120 10.72 33.96 21.96
C ALA A 120 11.10 33.60 23.41
#